data_AF-A0A920EBV9-F1
#
_entry.id   AF-A0A920EBV9-F1
#
_cell.length_a   1.000
_cell.length_b   1.000
_cell.length_c   1.000
_cell.angle_alpha   90.00
_cell.angle_beta   90.00
_cell.angle_gamma   90.00
#
_symmetry.space_group_name_H-M   'P 1'
#
loop_
_entity.id
_entity.type
_entity.pdbx_description
1 polymer ?
#
loop_
_entity_poly.entity_id
_entity_poly.type
_entity_poly.pdbx_seq_one_letter_code
_entity_poly.pdbx_strand_id
1 'polypeptide(L)'
;MVEAAEVPFERVLGNEMGTVTANVHRDNGVEVITGTPVESFKGHDRVEKVVLANGTEIDADVVIVGIGVRPNTEWLDNSGLTIDNGIVCDETCQAAPRIVAAGDVAMAQQAFGEQMR
;
A
#
# COMPACT_ATOMS: atom_id res chain seq x y z
N MET A 1 -4.37 -2.18 15.34
CA MET A 1 -4.32 -1.82 13.91
C MET A 1 -4.30 -0.31 13.81
N VAL A 2 -3.37 0.26 13.04
CA VAL A 2 -3.24 1.71 12.83
C VAL A 2 -3.46 1.99 11.35
N GLU A 3 -4.33 2.94 11.04
CA GLU A 3 -4.65 3.41 9.69
C GLU A 3 -4.52 4.94 9.63
N ALA A 4 -3.86 5.43 8.58
CA ALA A 4 -3.65 6.87 8.38
C ALA A 4 -4.93 7.56 7.86
N ALA A 5 -5.68 6.87 7.01
CA ALA A 5 -6.98 7.30 6.50
C ALA A 5 -8.07 7.31 7.59
N GLU A 6 -9.23 7.91 7.29
CA GLU A 6 -10.35 7.98 8.24
C GLU A 6 -10.88 6.58 8.59
N VAL A 7 -10.85 5.67 7.61
CA VAL A 7 -11.23 4.26 7.76
C VAL A 7 -10.32 3.34 6.92
N PRO A 8 -10.20 2.05 7.29
CA PRO A 8 -9.50 1.06 6.47
C PRO A 8 -10.11 0.95 5.08
N PHE A 9 -9.27 0.72 4.06
CA PHE A 9 -9.70 0.55 2.67
C PHE A 9 -10.48 1.74 2.06
N GLU A 10 -10.39 2.94 2.63
CA GLU A 10 -11.15 4.13 2.15
C GLU A 10 -11.02 4.34 0.63
N ARG A 11 -9.79 4.27 0.09
CA ARG A 11 -9.53 4.47 -1.34
C ARG A 11 -10.22 3.42 -2.24
N VAL A 12 -10.39 2.19 -1.74
CA VAL A 12 -10.83 1.04 -2.55
C VAL A 12 -12.32 0.76 -2.37
N LEU A 13 -12.83 0.89 -1.14
CA LEU A 13 -14.20 0.52 -0.77
C LEU A 13 -15.06 1.71 -0.34
N GLY A 14 -14.47 2.89 -0.14
CA GLY A 14 -15.16 4.08 0.37
C GLY A 14 -15.40 4.03 1.88
N ASN A 15 -15.92 5.14 2.41
CA ASN A 15 -16.05 5.37 3.86
C ASN A 15 -17.02 4.37 4.55
N GLU A 16 -18.19 4.11 3.93
CA GLU A 16 -19.21 3.22 4.49
C GLU A 16 -18.67 1.80 4.73
N MET A 17 -18.08 1.19 3.69
CA MET A 17 -17.52 -0.15 3.79
C MET A 17 -16.22 -0.20 4.62
N GLY A 18 -15.44 0.88 4.63
CA GLY A 18 -14.30 0.99 5.54
C GLY A 18 -14.72 1.01 7.01
N THR A 19 -15.83 1.69 7.33
CA THR A 19 -16.42 1.70 8.68
C THR A 19 -16.86 0.29 9.09
N VAL A 20 -17.57 -0.42 8.21
CA VAL A 20 -17.95 -1.82 8.44
C VAL A 20 -16.71 -2.68 8.72
N THR A 21 -15.66 -2.52 7.91
CA THR A 21 -14.40 -3.26 8.09
C THR A 21 -13.75 -2.97 9.45
N ALA A 22 -13.68 -1.71 9.85
CA ALA A 22 -13.13 -1.31 11.14
C ALA A 22 -13.93 -1.93 12.29
N ASN A 23 -15.26 -1.95 12.20
CA ASN A 23 -16.14 -2.52 13.21
C ASN A 23 -15.97 -4.04 13.32
N VAL A 24 -15.85 -4.76 12.21
CA VAL A 24 -15.57 -6.22 12.23
C VAL A 24 -14.29 -6.51 13.03
N HIS A 25 -13.23 -5.71 12.86
CA HIS A 25 -12.00 -5.88 13.63
C HIS A 25 -12.20 -5.56 15.12
N ARG A 26 -12.90 -4.46 15.44
CA ARG A 26 -13.22 -4.08 16.83
C ARG A 26 -14.06 -5.14 17.54
N ASP A 27 -15.06 -5.69 16.86
CA ASP A 27 -15.92 -6.76 17.37
C ASP A 27 -15.14 -8.05 17.68
N ASN A 28 -13.97 -8.22 17.06
CA ASN A 28 -13.03 -9.31 17.32
C ASN A 28 -11.89 -8.93 18.28
N GLY A 29 -12.02 -7.80 19.00
CA GLY A 29 -11.09 -7.38 20.05
C GLY A 29 -9.84 -6.66 19.56
N VAL A 30 -9.77 -6.29 18.28
CA VAL A 30 -8.66 -5.49 17.75
C VAL A 30 -8.87 -4.03 18.13
N GLU A 31 -7.87 -3.42 18.76
CA GLU A 31 -7.83 -1.96 18.88
C GLU A 31 -7.56 -1.34 17.50
N VAL A 32 -8.54 -0.61 16.97
CA VAL A 32 -8.47 0.03 15.65
C VAL A 32 -8.39 1.54 15.81
N ILE A 33 -7.21 2.08 15.50
CA ILE A 33 -6.89 3.51 15.52
C ILE A 33 -6.82 3.99 14.07
N THR A 34 -7.64 4.97 13.72
CA THR A 34 -7.72 5.55 12.36
C THR A 34 -7.44 7.05 12.39
N GLY A 35 -7.25 7.66 11.22
CA GLY A 35 -7.07 9.10 11.05
C GLY A 35 -5.74 9.64 11.58
N THR A 36 -4.78 8.77 11.88
CA THR A 36 -3.46 9.19 12.36
C THR A 36 -2.38 8.25 11.81
N PRO A 37 -1.39 8.77 11.06
CA PRO A 37 -0.30 7.96 10.55
C PRO A 37 0.69 7.60 11.67
N VAL A 38 1.41 6.51 11.46
CA VAL A 38 2.62 6.21 12.23
C VAL A 38 3.70 7.23 11.84
N GLU A 39 4.32 7.86 12.85
CA GLU A 39 5.40 8.82 12.67
C GLU A 39 6.78 8.15 12.81
N SER A 40 6.96 7.33 13.85
CA SER A 40 8.25 6.68 14.11
C SER A 40 8.12 5.44 14.98
N PHE A 41 9.21 4.67 15.09
CA PHE A 41 9.36 3.57 16.03
C PHE A 41 10.42 3.92 17.08
N LYS A 42 10.21 3.49 18.31
CA LYS A 42 11.19 3.62 19.40
C LYS A 42 11.61 2.24 19.91
N GLY A 43 12.85 2.16 20.35
CA GLY A 43 13.48 0.97 20.93
C GLY A 43 15.00 1.03 20.74
N HIS A 44 15.73 0.09 21.35
CA HIS A 44 17.19 0.03 21.24
C HIS A 44 17.62 -0.94 20.12
N ASP A 45 17.60 -2.26 20.41
CA ASP A 45 17.96 -3.32 19.46
C ASP A 45 16.73 -3.92 18.74
N ARG A 46 15.53 -3.67 19.26
CA ARG A 46 14.23 -4.09 18.72
C ARG A 46 13.20 -3.00 18.93
N VAL A 47 12.08 -3.09 18.22
CA VAL A 47 10.93 -2.22 18.48
C VAL A 47 10.39 -2.48 19.89
N GLU A 48 10.07 -1.38 20.58
CA GLU A 48 9.40 -1.39 21.88
C GLU A 48 8.13 -0.54 21.82
N LYS A 49 8.10 0.49 20.97
CA LYS A 49 6.94 1.37 20.78
C LYS A 49 6.76 1.84 19.35
N VAL A 50 5.50 2.11 19.00
CA VAL A 50 5.07 2.86 17.83
C VAL A 50 4.62 4.24 18.27
N VAL A 51 5.13 5.29 17.62
CA VAL A 51 4.74 6.68 17.86
C VAL A 51 3.88 7.14 16.70
N LEU A 52 2.66 7.60 16.99
CA LEU A 52 1.74 8.15 16.01
C LEU A 52 1.93 9.67 15.90
N ALA A 53 1.58 10.25 14.75
CA ALA A 53 1.76 11.67 14.48
C ALA A 53 0.94 12.60 15.40
N ASN A 54 -0.06 12.07 16.12
CA ASN A 54 -0.80 12.80 17.15
C ASN A 54 -0.14 12.75 18.54
N GLY A 55 1.04 12.14 18.67
CA GLY A 55 1.78 12.00 19.92
C GLY A 55 1.44 10.75 20.75
N THR A 56 0.45 9.94 20.32
CA THR A 56 0.15 8.67 20.99
C THR A 56 1.34 7.70 20.86
N GLU A 57 1.71 7.06 21.96
CA GLU A 57 2.67 5.96 21.97
C GLU A 57 1.95 4.64 22.27
N ILE A 58 2.23 3.63 21.45
CA ILE A 58 1.69 2.28 21.59
C ILE A 58 2.85 1.33 21.88
N ASP A 59 2.82 0.62 23.00
CA ASP A 59 3.80 -0.41 23.29
C ASP A 59 3.62 -1.60 22.32
N ALA A 60 4.70 -2.05 21.69
CA ALA A 60 4.68 -3.12 20.70
C ALA A 60 6.02 -3.85 20.62
N ASP A 61 6.00 -5.17 20.82
CA ASP A 61 7.17 -6.04 20.64
C ASP A 61 7.37 -6.49 19.18
N VAL A 62 6.31 -6.41 18.36
CA VAL A 62 6.30 -6.79 16.95
C VAL A 62 5.48 -5.78 16.16
N VAL A 63 6.01 -5.37 15.00
CA VAL A 63 5.30 -4.49 14.07
C VAL A 63 5.23 -5.16 12.70
N ILE A 64 4.03 -5.25 12.14
CA ILE A 64 3.78 -5.70 10.76
C ILE A 64 3.40 -4.46 9.95
N VAL A 65 4.20 -4.14 8.93
CA VAL A 65 4.01 -2.96 8.08
C VAL A 65 3.40 -3.40 6.74
N GLY A 66 2.19 -2.91 6.46
CA GLY A 66 1.50 -3.11 5.19
C GLY A 66 0.93 -1.79 4.70
N ILE A 67 1.74 -0.98 4.00
CA ILE A 67 1.39 0.39 3.57
C ILE A 67 1.39 0.56 2.04
N GLY A 68 1.27 -0.55 1.31
CA GLY A 68 1.36 -0.60 -0.14
C GLY A 68 2.62 -1.31 -0.64
N VAL A 69 2.74 -1.37 -1.95
CA VAL A 69 3.84 -2.05 -2.67
C VAL A 69 4.46 -1.09 -3.69
N ARG A 70 5.68 -1.38 -4.12
CA ARG A 70 6.35 -0.70 -5.24
C ARG A 70 6.77 -1.75 -6.26
N PRO A 71 6.47 -1.57 -7.55
CA PRO A 71 6.97 -2.45 -8.60
C PRO A 71 8.49 -2.50 -8.64
N ASN A 72 9.06 -3.71 -8.59
CA ASN A 72 10.50 -3.94 -8.68
C ASN A 72 10.99 -3.76 -10.12
N THR A 73 11.43 -2.55 -10.44
CA THR A 73 11.74 -2.09 -11.81
C THR A 73 13.13 -1.49 -11.93
N GLU A 74 13.86 -1.33 -10.82
CA GLU A 74 15.17 -0.68 -10.74
C GLU A 74 16.22 -1.36 -11.63
N TRP A 75 16.11 -2.68 -11.81
CA TRP A 75 17.02 -3.44 -12.68
C TRP A 75 16.82 -3.15 -14.19
N LEU A 76 15.73 -2.48 -14.56
CA LEU A 76 15.42 -2.05 -15.92
C LEU A 76 15.91 -0.63 -16.23
N ASP A 77 16.58 0.01 -15.28
CA ASP A 77 17.18 1.33 -15.51
C ASP A 77 18.07 1.32 -16.76
N ASN A 78 17.83 2.28 -17.67
CA ASN A 78 18.51 2.42 -18.97
C ASN A 78 18.23 1.29 -19.99
N SER A 79 17.25 0.41 -19.75
CA SER A 79 16.83 -0.63 -20.71
C SER A 79 16.16 -0.07 -21.97
N GLY A 80 15.72 1.20 -21.94
CA GLY A 80 14.90 1.81 -22.98
C GLY A 80 13.40 1.52 -22.84
N LEU A 81 12.98 0.76 -21.83
CA LEU A 81 11.57 0.58 -21.48
C LEU A 81 11.03 1.82 -20.76
N THR A 82 9.76 2.14 -20.99
CA THR A 82 9.05 3.17 -20.25
C THR A 82 8.58 2.61 -18.91
N ILE A 83 9.01 3.25 -17.82
CA ILE A 83 8.65 2.88 -16.44
C ILE A 83 7.88 4.05 -15.81
N ASP A 84 6.69 3.79 -15.29
CA ASP A 84 5.85 4.74 -14.54
C ASP A 84 5.03 3.98 -13.49
N ASN A 85 5.55 3.83 -12.27
CA ASN A 85 4.95 2.95 -11.25
C ASN A 85 4.62 1.53 -11.80
N GLY A 86 5.55 0.98 -12.59
CA GLY A 86 5.40 -0.28 -13.33
C GLY A 86 5.94 -0.16 -14.76
N ILE A 87 6.09 -1.30 -15.45
CA ILE A 87 6.47 -1.37 -16.86
C ILE A 87 5.25 -1.02 -17.70
N VAL A 88 5.30 0.11 -18.41
CA VAL A 88 4.18 0.56 -19.23
C VAL A 88 3.98 -0.39 -20.40
N CYS A 89 2.76 -0.91 -20.53
CA CYS A 89 2.38 -1.85 -21.57
C CYS A 89 1.11 -1.39 -22.28
N ASP A 90 0.95 -1.84 -23.52
CA ASP A 90 -0.33 -1.75 -24.23
C ASP A 90 -1.37 -2.75 -23.68
N GLU A 91 -2.58 -2.73 -24.25
CA GLU A 91 -3.71 -3.59 -23.87
C GLU A 91 -3.43 -5.09 -24.05
N THR A 92 -2.38 -5.45 -24.78
CA THR A 92 -1.92 -6.83 -24.98
C THR A 92 -0.76 -7.22 -24.05
N CYS A 93 -0.44 -6.35 -23.09
CA CYS A 93 0.71 -6.48 -22.17
C CYS A 93 2.08 -6.36 -22.85
N GLN A 94 2.15 -5.85 -24.08
CA GLN A 94 3.41 -5.63 -24.78
C GLN A 94 4.03 -4.29 -24.34
N ALA A 95 5.30 -4.35 -23.90
CA ALA A 95 6.07 -3.19 -23.46
C ALA A 95 7.03 -2.66 -24.56
N ALA A 96 7.50 -3.55 -25.43
CA ALA A 96 8.37 -3.26 -26.57
C ALA A 96 8.37 -4.45 -27.56
N PRO A 97 8.99 -4.37 -28.76
CA PRO A 97 9.04 -5.50 -29.69
C PRO A 97 9.59 -6.77 -29.04
N ARG A 98 8.73 -7.80 -28.92
CA ARG A 98 9.04 -9.10 -28.28
C ARG A 98 9.33 -9.01 -26.77
N ILE A 99 8.90 -7.95 -26.11
CA ILE A 99 9.01 -7.77 -24.66
C ILE A 99 7.60 -7.54 -24.11
N VAL A 100 7.24 -8.34 -23.11
CA VAL A 100 5.95 -8.26 -22.41
C VAL A 100 6.19 -8.15 -20.91
N ALA A 101 5.26 -7.56 -20.17
CA ALA A 101 5.25 -7.59 -18.70
C ALA A 101 3.95 -8.20 -18.19
N ALA A 102 3.99 -8.83 -17.01
CA ALA A 102 2.82 -9.45 -16.40
C ALA A 102 2.90 -9.41 -14.87
N GLY A 103 1.74 -9.45 -14.21
CA GLY A 103 1.63 -9.35 -12.75
C GLY A 103 1.82 -7.93 -12.24
N ASP A 104 2.16 -7.79 -10.96
CA ASP A 104 2.23 -6.50 -10.24
C ASP A 104 3.19 -5.48 -10.87
N VAL A 105 4.16 -5.95 -11.66
CA VAL A 105 5.12 -5.07 -12.34
C VAL A 105 4.56 -4.44 -13.61
N ALA A 106 3.45 -4.94 -14.15
CA ALA A 106 2.89 -4.45 -15.41
C ALA A 106 1.93 -3.27 -15.16
N MET A 107 2.23 -2.13 -15.79
CA MET A 107 1.29 -1.02 -15.89
C MET A 107 0.60 -1.08 -17.27
N ALA A 108 -0.43 -1.91 -17.37
CA ALA A 108 -1.22 -2.03 -18.60
C ALA A 108 -2.32 -0.94 -18.67
N GLN A 109 -2.54 -0.39 -19.86
CA GLN A 109 -3.76 0.38 -20.13
C GLN A 109 -4.97 -0.56 -20.04
N GLN A 110 -5.96 -0.23 -19.22
CA GLN A 110 -7.13 -1.11 -19.07
C GLN A 110 -8.03 -1.08 -20.31
N ALA A 111 -8.76 -2.19 -20.51
CA ALA A 111 -9.86 -2.31 -21.46
C ALA A 111 -11.00 -1.27 -21.26
N PHE A 112 -10.97 -0.51 -20.16
CA PHE A 112 -11.97 0.50 -19.77
C PHE A 112 -11.43 1.94 -19.70
N GLY A 113 -10.21 2.21 -20.19
CA GLY A 113 -9.69 3.57 -20.36
C GLY A 113 -9.13 4.25 -19.10
N GLU A 114 -9.04 3.55 -17.97
CA GLU A 114 -8.42 4.06 -16.74
C GLU A 114 -7.05 3.40 -16.48
N GLN A 115 -6.10 4.18 -15.95
CA GLN A 115 -4.81 3.65 -15.50
C GLN A 115 -4.93 3.04 -14.09
N MET A 116 -4.29 1.89 -13.87
CA MET A 116 -4.17 1.31 -12.53
C MET A 116 -3.25 2.20 -11.66
N ARG A 117 -3.73 2.61 -10.48
CA ARG A 117 -2.99 3.41 -9.48
C ARG A 117 -2.61 2.59 -8.25
#